data_AF-A0A3M1PGR3-F1
#
_entry.id   AF-A0A3M1PGR3-F1
#
_cell.length_a   1.000
_cell.length_b   1.000
_cell.length_c   1.000
_cell.angle_alpha   90.00
_cell.angle_beta   90.00
_cell.angle_gamma   90.00
#
_symmetry.space_group_name_H-M   'P 1'
#
loop_
_entity.id
_entity.type
_entity.pdbx_description
1 polymer ?
#
loop_
_entity_poly.entity_id
_entity_poly.type
_entity_poly.pdbx_seq_one_letter_code
_entity_poly.pdbx_strand_id
1 'polypeptide(L)'
;MTPCLRKAPFPCRSWRNASAPGSQNSAESGKKTKQKRESPKRRGGRIVRGLNIYVDESSQSGHRFIALGGIWIAHQQVMLAEERLMAVRRMHRLDSELKWTKLSPSRMAAYEAFVDTFFALHAEGIIDWHAMFLEAGQIDHDTYSRGDKELGFNKLLFQFLFHRIRIYPQARAIRIYLDARTTRHDPDATLRPILNNALRHALGIARGPVAHVHFLNSKESQLLQINGIILGAMAAVRNGHHLAAGASAAKRKVAARILTRAGLSDITKNTLP
;
A
#
# COMPACT_ATOMS: atom_id res chain seq x y z
N MET A 1 -52.57 -20.52 26.78
CA MET A 1 -52.93 -19.31 26.02
C MET A 1 -51.70 -18.80 25.29
N THR A 2 -51.63 -19.02 23.97
CA THR A 2 -50.87 -18.23 22.97
C THR A 2 -51.31 -16.75 23.04
N PRO A 3 -50.57 -15.71 22.56
CA PRO A 3 -49.75 -15.64 21.34
C PRO A 3 -48.32 -15.04 21.55
N CYS A 4 -47.28 -15.40 20.80
CA CYS A 4 -46.99 -15.13 19.39
C CYS A 4 -46.91 -13.63 19.04
N LEU A 5 -45.71 -13.04 19.03
CA LEU A 5 -45.39 -11.82 18.26
C LEU A 5 -43.92 -11.87 17.79
N ARG A 6 -43.73 -12.46 16.60
CA ARG A 6 -42.61 -12.18 15.72
C ARG A 6 -42.82 -10.78 15.12
N LYS A 7 -41.80 -9.93 15.09
CA LYS A 7 -41.71 -8.83 14.11
C LYS A 7 -40.51 -9.08 13.21
N ALA A 8 -40.82 -8.97 11.93
CA ALA A 8 -40.09 -9.46 10.76
C ALA A 8 -39.29 -8.31 10.09
N PRO A 9 -38.56 -8.58 9.00
CA PRO A 9 -37.35 -7.87 8.57
C PRO A 9 -37.58 -6.69 7.61
N PHE A 10 -36.54 -5.87 7.47
CA PHE A 10 -36.40 -4.81 6.47
C PHE A 10 -36.45 -5.37 5.03
N PRO A 11 -37.26 -4.80 4.11
CA PRO A 11 -37.30 -5.26 2.73
C PRO A 11 -36.25 -4.55 1.86
N CYS A 12 -35.50 -5.37 1.13
CA CYS A 12 -34.65 -5.02 0.01
C CYS A 12 -35.52 -4.60 -1.19
N ARG A 13 -35.46 -3.34 -1.63
CA ARG A 13 -36.13 -2.89 -2.87
C ARG A 13 -35.20 -3.07 -4.06
N SER A 14 -35.52 -4.06 -4.88
CA SER A 14 -35.06 -4.24 -6.25
C SER A 14 -35.57 -3.11 -7.14
N TRP A 15 -34.67 -2.47 -7.88
CA TRP A 15 -35.03 -1.60 -8.99
C TRP A 15 -35.31 -2.44 -10.24
N ARG A 16 -36.58 -2.46 -10.69
CA ARG A 16 -36.97 -2.88 -12.04
C ARG A 16 -37.82 -1.79 -12.67
N ASN A 17 -37.46 -1.50 -13.93
CA ASN A 17 -38.27 -1.03 -15.05
C ASN A 17 -39.16 0.21 -14.84
N ALA A 18 -38.68 1.35 -15.37
CA ALA A 18 -39.54 2.45 -15.79
C ALA A 18 -39.58 2.49 -17.33
N SER A 19 -40.80 2.48 -17.86
CA SER A 19 -41.18 2.51 -19.27
C SER A 19 -40.98 3.89 -19.90
N ALA A 20 -40.75 3.91 -21.21
CA ALA A 20 -40.60 5.10 -22.05
C ALA A 20 -41.91 5.88 -22.25
N PRO A 21 -41.79 7.14 -22.73
CA PRO A 21 -42.66 7.63 -23.79
C PRO A 21 -41.85 8.10 -25.01
N GLY A 22 -42.35 7.74 -26.20
CA GLY A 22 -41.79 8.16 -27.47
C GLY A 22 -42.22 9.57 -27.89
N SER A 23 -41.36 10.23 -28.66
CA SER A 23 -41.76 11.16 -29.72
C SER A 23 -40.65 11.23 -30.77
N GLN A 24 -41.07 11.20 -32.04
CA GLN A 24 -40.28 11.41 -33.26
C GLN A 24 -39.85 12.90 -33.29
N ASN A 25 -38.74 13.35 -33.89
CA ASN A 25 -38.38 13.23 -35.30
C ASN A 25 -37.00 13.86 -35.60
N SER A 26 -36.58 13.67 -36.85
CA SER A 26 -35.54 14.36 -37.64
C SER A 26 -34.08 13.88 -37.54
N ALA A 27 -33.59 13.58 -38.75
CA ALA A 27 -32.35 12.94 -39.08
C ALA A 27 -31.16 13.90 -39.07
N GLU A 28 -30.02 13.41 -38.60
CA GLU A 28 -28.71 13.88 -39.05
C GLU A 28 -27.72 12.72 -39.01
N SER A 29 -27.32 12.26 -40.20
CA SER A 29 -26.47 11.11 -40.43
C SER A 29 -24.99 11.44 -40.19
N GLY A 30 -24.56 11.41 -38.93
CA GLY A 30 -23.14 11.40 -38.56
C GLY A 30 -22.64 9.99 -38.28
N LYS A 31 -21.79 9.44 -39.16
CA LYS A 31 -21.09 8.15 -38.95
C LYS A 31 -20.19 8.24 -37.69
N LYS A 32 -20.69 7.80 -36.54
CA LYS A 32 -19.89 7.57 -35.33
C LYS A 32 -19.27 6.18 -35.37
N THR A 33 -18.00 6.12 -35.75
CA THR A 33 -17.15 4.93 -35.65
C THR A 33 -17.10 4.47 -34.19
N LYS A 34 -17.73 3.33 -33.88
CA LYS A 34 -17.60 2.64 -32.58
C LYS A 34 -16.15 2.19 -32.41
N GLN A 35 -15.31 3.02 -31.79
CA GLN A 35 -14.04 2.55 -31.25
C GLN A 35 -14.35 1.59 -30.10
N LYS A 36 -14.13 0.30 -30.38
CA LYS A 36 -14.16 -0.79 -29.41
C LYS A 36 -13.07 -0.47 -28.38
N ARG A 37 -13.45 0.04 -27.19
CA ARG A 37 -12.53 0.20 -26.06
C ARG A 37 -12.00 -1.19 -25.70
N GLU A 38 -10.77 -1.48 -26.12
CA GLU A 38 -10.07 -2.66 -25.69
C GLU A 38 -9.97 -2.62 -24.16
N SER A 39 -10.51 -3.67 -23.53
CA SER A 39 -10.34 -3.90 -22.10
C SER A 39 -8.86 -4.14 -21.83
N PRO A 40 -8.27 -3.62 -20.73
CA PRO A 40 -6.86 -3.83 -20.46
C PRO A 40 -6.59 -5.33 -20.36
N LYS A 41 -5.69 -5.84 -21.23
CA LYS A 41 -5.18 -7.21 -21.14
C LYS A 41 -4.66 -7.41 -19.71
N ARG A 42 -5.27 -8.33 -18.96
CA ARG A 42 -4.74 -8.79 -17.66
C ARG A 42 -3.32 -9.26 -17.92
N ARG A 43 -2.32 -8.54 -17.39
CA ARG A 43 -0.91 -8.93 -17.50
C ARG A 43 -0.81 -10.38 -17.01
N GLY A 44 -0.30 -11.28 -17.84
CA GLY A 44 -0.14 -12.69 -17.49
C GLY A 44 0.63 -12.79 -16.18
N GLY A 45 -0.05 -13.20 -15.11
CA GLY A 45 0.51 -13.22 -13.78
C GLY A 45 1.69 -14.19 -13.72
N ARG A 46 2.90 -13.66 -13.53
CA ARG A 46 4.08 -14.46 -13.19
C ARG A 46 3.72 -15.30 -11.97
N ILE A 47 3.95 -16.61 -12.02
CA ILE A 47 3.64 -17.52 -10.90
C ILE A 47 4.62 -17.22 -9.77
N VAL A 48 4.23 -16.36 -8.83
CA VAL A 48 5.02 -16.04 -7.64
C VAL A 48 4.71 -17.08 -6.56
N ARG A 49 5.54 -18.13 -6.42
CA ARG A 49 5.38 -19.12 -5.34
C ARG A 49 5.84 -18.58 -3.99
N GLY A 50 6.97 -17.86 -3.96
CA GLY A 50 7.51 -17.18 -2.78
C GLY A 50 7.47 -15.67 -2.93
N LEU A 51 7.00 -14.97 -1.90
CA LEU A 51 6.77 -13.52 -1.91
C LEU A 51 7.36 -12.92 -0.63
N ASN A 52 8.16 -11.88 -0.77
CA ASN A 52 8.61 -11.08 0.36
C ASN A 52 7.84 -9.75 0.36
N ILE A 53 7.43 -9.31 1.55
CA ILE A 53 6.72 -8.05 1.77
C ILE A 53 7.51 -7.23 2.79
N TYR A 54 7.88 -6.00 2.44
CA TYR A 54 8.59 -5.07 3.32
C TYR A 54 7.66 -3.93 3.68
N VAL A 55 7.36 -3.74 4.97
CA VAL A 55 6.35 -2.78 5.45
C VAL A 55 6.98 -1.79 6.41
N ASP A 56 6.58 -0.53 6.28
CA ASP A 56 6.95 0.56 7.16
C ASP A 56 5.71 1.43 7.44
N GLU A 57 5.87 2.32 8.40
CA GLU A 57 4.87 3.22 8.96
C GLU A 57 5.41 4.65 8.99
N SER A 58 4.52 5.62 8.78
CA SER A 58 4.91 7.03 8.87
C SER A 58 3.82 7.87 9.51
N SER A 59 4.23 9.01 10.09
CA SER A 59 3.34 9.99 10.71
C SER A 59 2.46 9.45 11.85
N GLN A 60 3.04 8.63 12.73
CA GLN A 60 2.30 7.96 13.82
C GLN A 60 1.75 8.87 14.92
N SER A 61 2.37 10.03 15.15
CA SER A 61 2.03 10.93 16.25
C SER A 61 1.98 12.38 15.79
N GLY A 62 0.99 13.15 16.28
CA GLY A 62 0.89 14.58 16.01
C GLY A 62 0.53 14.97 14.57
N HIS A 63 0.07 14.02 13.76
CA HIS A 63 -0.29 14.25 12.36
C HIS A 63 -1.74 13.86 12.07
N ARG A 64 -2.35 14.51 11.09
CA ARG A 64 -3.73 14.25 10.67
C ARG A 64 -3.88 12.86 10.06
N PHE A 65 -2.92 12.46 9.22
CA PHE A 65 -2.91 11.17 8.55
C PHE A 65 -1.72 10.33 8.98
N ILE A 66 -2.02 9.08 9.39
CA ILE A 66 -1.05 8.00 9.58
C ILE A 66 -0.92 7.26 8.26
N ALA A 67 0.28 6.83 7.91
CA ALA A 67 0.55 6.10 6.67
C ALA A 67 1.15 4.71 6.97
N LEU A 68 0.66 3.70 6.26
CA LEU A 68 1.28 2.38 6.14
C LEU A 68 1.66 2.16 4.69
N GLY A 69 2.87 1.67 4.42
CA GLY A 69 3.35 1.45 3.07
C GLY A 69 4.21 0.20 2.97
N GLY A 70 4.18 -0.46 1.82
CA GLY A 70 5.00 -1.64 1.63
C GLY A 70 5.34 -2.00 0.20
N ILE A 71 6.42 -2.76 0.06
CA ILE A 71 6.94 -3.32 -1.17
C ILE A 71 6.61 -4.81 -1.22
N TRP A 72 6.03 -5.26 -2.32
CA TRP A 72 5.77 -6.66 -2.67
C TRP A 72 6.77 -7.07 -3.74
N ILE A 73 7.53 -8.13 -3.49
CA ILE A 73 8.58 -8.59 -4.40
C ILE A 73 8.67 -10.11 -4.38
N ALA A 74 8.74 -10.71 -5.57
CA ALA A 74 8.96 -12.16 -5.67
C ALA A 74 10.28 -12.52 -4.99
N HIS A 75 10.28 -13.60 -4.21
CA HIS A 75 11.43 -13.99 -3.39
C HIS A 75 12.73 -14.09 -4.21
N GLN A 76 12.68 -14.62 -5.44
CA GLN A 76 13.85 -14.75 -6.30
C GLN A 76 14.41 -13.40 -6.82
N GLN A 77 13.65 -12.32 -6.72
CA GLN A 77 14.04 -10.99 -7.21
C GLN A 77 14.63 -10.10 -6.11
N VAL A 78 14.58 -10.53 -4.85
CA VAL A 78 15.04 -9.73 -3.70
C VAL A 78 16.50 -9.34 -3.83
N MET A 79 17.38 -10.30 -4.14
CA MET A 79 18.82 -10.03 -4.28
C MET A 79 19.09 -9.01 -5.39
N LEU A 80 18.44 -9.16 -6.55
CA LEU A 80 18.56 -8.23 -7.67
C LEU A 80 18.17 -6.79 -7.27
N ALA A 81 17.04 -6.63 -6.57
CA ALA A 81 16.57 -5.32 -6.16
C ALA A 81 17.48 -4.67 -5.11
N GLU A 82 17.90 -5.45 -4.10
CA GLU A 82 18.86 -5.00 -3.07
C GLU A 82 20.21 -4.61 -3.71
N GLU A 83 20.74 -5.39 -4.65
CA GLU A 83 22.00 -5.08 -5.34
C GLU A 83 21.93 -3.80 -6.16
N ARG A 84 20.84 -3.57 -6.89
CA ARG A 84 20.65 -2.32 -7.66
C ARG A 84 20.58 -1.10 -6.75
N LEU A 85 19.88 -1.19 -5.62
CA LEU A 85 19.84 -0.11 -4.63
C LEU A 85 21.20 0.08 -3.95
N MET A 86 21.94 -1.00 -3.67
CA MET A 86 23.31 -0.94 -3.14
C MET A 86 24.28 -0.30 -4.14
N ALA A 87 24.11 -0.52 -5.45
CA ALA A 87 24.93 0.14 -6.47
C ALA A 87 24.80 1.67 -6.41
N VAL A 88 23.59 2.19 -6.18
CA VAL A 88 23.37 3.63 -5.97
C VAL A 88 24.13 4.13 -4.74
N ARG A 89 24.14 3.36 -3.64
CA ARG A 89 24.92 3.74 -2.44
C ARG A 89 26.41 3.85 -2.72
N ARG A 90 26.98 2.87 -3.43
CA ARG A 90 28.39 2.88 -3.79
C ARG A 90 28.72 4.08 -4.68
N MET A 91 27.88 4.35 -5.69
CA MET A 91 28.03 5.48 -6.60
C MET A 91 28.05 6.82 -5.85
N HIS A 92 27.20 6.98 -4.84
CA HIS A 92 27.08 8.21 -4.05
C HIS A 92 27.87 8.21 -2.73
N ARG A 93 28.71 7.20 -2.49
CA ARG A 93 29.51 7.03 -1.26
C ARG A 93 28.65 7.17 0.02
N LEU A 94 27.52 6.47 0.05
CA LEU A 94 26.56 6.50 1.15
C LEU A 94 26.80 5.39 2.16
N ASP A 95 27.54 5.71 3.22
CA ASP A 95 27.82 4.76 4.31
C ASP A 95 26.74 4.78 5.39
N SER A 96 25.95 5.86 5.45
CA SER A 96 24.86 6.01 6.43
C SER A 96 23.50 5.56 5.89
N GLU A 97 22.72 4.96 6.77
CA GLU A 97 21.30 4.64 6.56
C GLU A 97 20.51 5.85 6.04
N LEU A 98 19.72 5.62 4.98
CA LEU A 98 18.83 6.59 4.39
C LEU A 98 17.49 6.62 5.12
N LYS A 99 16.99 7.82 5.42
CA LYS A 99 15.66 8.05 6.00
C LYS A 99 15.09 9.34 5.43
N TRP A 100 13.77 9.40 5.24
CA TRP A 100 13.09 10.63 4.82
C TRP A 100 13.45 11.85 5.71
N THR A 101 13.61 11.63 7.02
CA THR A 101 14.01 12.68 7.97
C THR A 101 15.42 13.20 7.75
N LYS A 102 16.34 12.38 7.21
CA LYS A 102 17.75 12.70 6.94
C LYS A 102 17.98 13.32 5.54
N LEU A 103 16.92 13.57 4.76
CA LEU A 103 17.03 14.21 3.46
C LEU A 103 17.44 15.68 3.61
N SER A 104 18.62 16.01 3.07
CA SER A 104 19.22 17.35 3.01
C SER A 104 19.58 17.72 1.56
N PRO A 105 19.85 19.00 1.25
CA PRO A 105 20.32 19.43 -0.07
C PRO A 105 21.57 18.67 -0.54
N SER A 106 22.55 18.45 0.36
CA SER A 106 23.79 17.74 0.03
C SER A 106 23.59 16.26 -0.32
N ARG A 107 22.51 15.64 0.15
CA ARG A 107 22.19 14.22 -0.12
C ARG A 107 21.16 14.05 -1.24
N MET A 108 20.63 15.14 -1.78
CA MET A 108 19.48 15.13 -2.68
C MET A 108 19.70 14.27 -3.92
N ALA A 109 20.86 14.38 -4.58
CA ALA A 109 21.18 13.60 -5.76
C ALA A 109 21.10 12.09 -5.51
N ALA A 110 21.57 11.64 -4.35
CA ALA A 110 21.54 10.22 -3.99
C ALA A 110 20.11 9.72 -3.72
N TYR A 111 19.25 10.56 -3.12
CA TYR A 111 17.83 10.22 -2.93
C TYR A 111 17.07 10.19 -4.26
N GLU A 112 17.34 11.12 -5.17
CA GLU A 112 16.76 11.12 -6.53
C GLU A 112 17.15 9.84 -7.29
N ALA A 113 18.42 9.41 -7.21
CA ALA A 113 18.87 8.16 -7.82
C ALA A 113 18.24 6.90 -7.20
N PHE A 114 18.04 6.89 -5.87
CA PHE A 114 17.30 5.82 -5.18
C PHE A 114 15.84 5.72 -5.66
N VAL A 115 15.17 6.87 -5.74
CA VAL A 115 13.79 6.97 -6.25
C VAL A 115 13.72 6.50 -7.70
N ASP A 116 14.65 6.91 -8.54
CA ASP A 116 14.67 6.48 -9.95
C ASP A 116 14.87 4.98 -10.11
N THR A 117 15.74 4.39 -9.27
CA THR A 117 15.98 2.94 -9.24
C THR A 117 14.74 2.18 -8.79
N PHE A 118 14.03 2.67 -7.76
CA PHE A 118 12.75 2.12 -7.35
C PHE A 118 11.72 2.12 -8.48
N PHE A 119 11.55 3.24 -9.17
CA PHE A 119 10.60 3.32 -10.28
C PHE A 119 11.03 2.49 -11.50
N ALA A 120 12.33 2.28 -11.72
CA ALA A 120 12.82 1.36 -12.74
C ALA A 120 12.47 -0.09 -12.41
N LEU A 121 12.74 -0.53 -11.16
CA LEU A 121 12.33 -1.84 -10.66
C LEU A 121 10.82 -2.05 -10.78
N HIS A 122 10.02 -1.01 -10.51
CA HIS A 122 8.58 -1.08 -10.65
C HIS A 122 8.14 -1.22 -12.12
N ALA A 123 8.72 -0.42 -13.02
CA ALA A 123 8.43 -0.48 -14.45
C ALA A 123 8.80 -1.85 -15.07
N GLU A 124 9.85 -2.49 -14.57
CA GLU A 124 10.27 -3.84 -14.94
C GLU A 124 9.38 -4.95 -14.36
N GLY A 125 8.40 -4.62 -13.52
CA GLY A 125 7.54 -5.58 -12.84
C GLY A 125 8.28 -6.43 -11.80
N ILE A 126 9.36 -5.90 -11.23
CA ILE A 126 10.15 -6.56 -10.17
C ILE A 126 9.52 -6.26 -8.81
N ILE A 127 9.13 -5.01 -8.58
CA ILE A 127 8.48 -4.58 -7.34
C ILE A 127 7.10 -4.01 -7.60
N ASP A 128 6.18 -4.36 -6.72
CA ASP A 128 4.91 -3.68 -6.56
C ASP A 128 4.93 -2.89 -5.24
N TRP A 129 4.24 -1.76 -5.20
CA TRP A 129 4.17 -0.93 -4.00
C TRP A 129 2.74 -0.49 -3.72
N HIS A 130 2.39 -0.42 -2.45
CA HIS A 130 1.08 0.04 -2.01
C HIS A 130 1.18 0.80 -0.70
N ALA A 131 0.33 1.80 -0.52
CA ALA A 131 0.18 2.53 0.73
C ALA A 131 -1.27 2.79 1.08
N MET A 132 -1.52 2.91 2.38
CA MET A 132 -2.80 3.25 2.99
C MET A 132 -2.61 4.46 3.90
N PHE A 133 -3.48 5.46 3.75
CA PHE A 133 -3.52 6.65 4.59
C PHE A 133 -4.79 6.64 5.43
N LEU A 134 -4.66 6.80 6.74
CA LEU A 134 -5.79 6.80 7.67
C LEU A 134 -5.82 8.11 8.44
N GLU A 135 -6.98 8.71 8.57
CA GLU A 135 -7.15 9.90 9.41
C GLU A 135 -7.08 9.50 10.88
N ALA A 136 -6.11 10.02 11.62
CA ALA A 136 -5.82 9.61 12.99
C ALA A 136 -7.02 9.82 13.92
N GLY A 137 -7.77 10.91 13.72
CA GLY A 137 -8.99 11.21 14.49
C GLY A 137 -10.15 10.26 14.24
N GLN A 138 -10.10 9.42 13.20
CA GLN A 138 -11.12 8.40 12.93
C GLN A 138 -10.79 7.05 13.59
N ILE A 139 -9.63 6.92 14.23
CA ILE A 139 -9.20 5.67 14.87
C ILE A 139 -9.69 5.67 16.32
N ASP A 140 -10.84 5.02 16.53
CA ASP A 140 -11.41 4.83 17.87
C ASP A 140 -10.78 3.61 18.56
N HIS A 141 -9.71 3.88 19.32
CA HIS A 141 -9.01 2.86 20.10
C HIS A 141 -9.81 2.39 21.32
N ASP A 142 -10.67 3.22 21.89
CA ASP A 142 -11.41 2.87 23.11
C ASP A 142 -12.46 1.82 22.80
N THR A 143 -13.29 2.07 21.79
CA THR A 143 -14.34 1.14 21.36
C THR A 143 -13.75 -0.12 20.72
N TYR A 144 -12.83 0.05 19.77
CA TYR A 144 -12.38 -1.07 18.94
C TYR A 144 -11.10 -1.73 19.43
N SER A 145 -10.32 -1.09 20.31
CA SER A 145 -9.03 -1.63 20.77
C SER A 145 -8.89 -1.66 22.29
N ARG A 146 -9.99 -1.47 23.05
CA ARG A 146 -9.99 -1.46 24.52
C ARG A 146 -9.00 -0.43 25.11
N GLY A 147 -8.82 0.70 24.42
CA GLY A 147 -7.84 1.72 24.75
C GLY A 147 -6.38 1.37 24.40
N ASP A 148 -6.11 0.15 23.91
CA ASP A 148 -4.77 -0.29 23.54
C ASP A 148 -4.41 0.16 22.11
N LYS A 149 -3.54 1.16 22.02
CA LYS A 149 -3.04 1.70 20.75
C LYS A 149 -2.22 0.69 19.95
N GLU A 150 -1.52 -0.21 20.62
CA GLU A 150 -0.69 -1.25 20.00
C GLU A 150 -1.57 -2.31 19.34
N LEU A 151 -2.63 -2.73 20.03
CA LEU A 151 -3.67 -3.58 19.45
C LEU A 151 -4.36 -2.91 18.25
N GLY A 152 -4.67 -1.62 18.37
CA GLY A 152 -5.23 -0.84 17.27
C GLY A 152 -4.32 -0.82 16.06
N PHE A 153 -3.02 -0.57 16.26
CA PHE A 153 -2.04 -0.60 15.18
C PHE A 153 -1.94 -1.98 14.51
N ASN A 154 -1.94 -3.07 15.28
CA ASN A 154 -1.93 -4.43 14.74
C ASN A 154 -3.16 -4.71 13.86
N LYS A 155 -4.33 -4.14 14.18
CA LYS A 155 -5.53 -4.22 13.33
C LYS A 155 -5.35 -3.46 12.02
N LEU A 156 -4.68 -2.30 12.04
CA LEU A 156 -4.37 -1.55 10.82
C LEU A 156 -3.41 -2.32 9.91
N LEU A 157 -2.35 -2.90 10.49
CA LEU A 157 -1.43 -3.79 9.77
C LEU A 157 -2.16 -4.99 9.17
N PHE A 158 -3.06 -5.62 9.93
CA PHE A 158 -3.89 -6.72 9.43
C PHE A 158 -4.69 -6.29 8.20
N GLN A 159 -5.40 -5.16 8.25
CA GLN A 159 -6.20 -4.69 7.13
C GLN A 159 -5.33 -4.40 5.89
N PHE A 160 -4.21 -3.70 6.08
CA PHE A 160 -3.26 -3.40 5.01
C PHE A 160 -2.76 -4.67 4.30
N LEU A 161 -2.27 -5.64 5.08
CA LEU A 161 -1.70 -6.88 4.58
C LEU A 161 -2.77 -7.78 3.96
N PHE A 162 -3.90 -8.00 4.66
CA PHE A 162 -4.97 -8.88 4.21
C PHE A 162 -5.52 -8.46 2.84
N HIS A 163 -5.84 -7.18 2.66
CA HIS A 163 -6.41 -6.69 1.41
C HIS A 163 -5.43 -6.75 0.25
N ARG A 164 -4.14 -6.44 0.48
CA ARG A 164 -3.14 -6.46 -0.59
C ARG A 164 -2.61 -7.87 -0.90
N ILE A 165 -2.49 -8.78 0.07
CA ILE A 165 -2.05 -10.16 -0.22
C ILE A 165 -3.04 -10.89 -1.14
N ARG A 166 -4.34 -10.59 -1.05
CA ARG A 166 -5.39 -11.23 -1.86
C ARG A 166 -5.23 -11.06 -3.37
N ILE A 167 -4.50 -10.04 -3.82
CA ILE A 167 -4.21 -9.86 -5.26
C ILE A 167 -3.08 -10.79 -5.76
N TYR A 168 -2.42 -11.54 -4.86
CA TYR A 168 -1.43 -12.58 -5.17
C TYR A 168 -1.95 -13.98 -4.79
N PRO A 169 -3.05 -14.48 -5.40
CA PRO A 169 -3.71 -15.72 -4.99
C PRO A 169 -2.87 -16.98 -5.20
N GLN A 170 -1.71 -16.88 -5.87
CA GLN A 170 -0.78 -18.00 -6.11
C GLN A 170 0.40 -18.05 -5.12
N ALA A 171 0.59 -17.01 -4.31
CA ALA A 171 1.67 -17.00 -3.31
C ALA A 171 1.37 -17.99 -2.17
N ARG A 172 2.36 -18.83 -1.81
CA ARG A 172 2.21 -19.85 -0.77
C ARG A 172 3.30 -19.80 0.31
N ALA A 173 4.37 -19.06 0.09
CA ALA A 173 5.44 -18.83 1.05
C ALA A 173 5.71 -17.33 1.19
N ILE A 174 4.77 -16.63 1.83
CA ILE A 174 4.84 -15.19 2.06
C ILE A 174 5.67 -14.93 3.32
N ARG A 175 6.71 -14.11 3.19
CA ARG A 175 7.52 -13.61 4.31
C ARG A 175 7.31 -12.12 4.44
N ILE A 176 6.90 -11.67 5.61
CA ILE A 176 6.60 -10.27 5.90
C ILE A 176 7.69 -9.74 6.81
N TYR A 177 8.27 -8.60 6.43
CA TYR A 177 9.32 -7.89 7.15
C TYR A 177 8.77 -6.52 7.52
N LEU A 178 8.55 -6.30 8.80
CA LEU A 178 8.13 -5.01 9.36
C LEU A 178 9.40 -4.24 9.78
N ASP A 179 9.46 -2.92 9.57
CA ASP A 179 10.56 -2.13 10.13
C ASP A 179 10.60 -2.29 11.66
N ALA A 180 11.82 -2.35 12.19
CA ALA A 180 12.02 -2.62 13.60
C ALA A 180 11.44 -1.48 14.46
N ARG A 181 10.62 -1.85 15.44
CA ARG A 181 9.99 -0.94 16.40
C ARG A 181 10.01 -1.51 17.80
N THR A 182 9.85 -0.64 18.79
CA THR A 182 9.65 -1.06 20.18
C THR A 182 8.22 -1.54 20.36
N THR A 183 8.05 -2.83 20.66
CA THR A 183 6.76 -3.48 20.88
C THR A 183 6.94 -4.66 21.82
N ARG A 184 5.89 -5.00 22.57
CA ARG A 184 5.84 -6.21 23.43
C ARG A 184 5.25 -7.42 22.70
N HIS A 185 4.77 -7.23 21.47
CA HIS A 185 4.14 -8.28 20.69
C HIS A 185 5.10 -8.86 19.68
N ASP A 186 5.19 -10.19 19.66
CA ASP A 186 5.77 -10.91 18.55
C ASP A 186 4.72 -11.00 17.42
N PRO A 187 4.94 -10.33 16.28
CA PRO A 187 3.99 -10.36 15.17
C PRO A 187 3.90 -11.76 14.52
N ASP A 188 4.92 -12.61 14.64
CA ASP A 188 4.83 -13.99 14.16
C ASP A 188 3.88 -14.82 15.03
N ALA A 189 3.92 -14.63 16.35
CA ALA A 189 3.01 -15.31 17.27
C ALA A 189 1.58 -14.73 17.25
N THR A 190 1.42 -13.44 16.95
CA THR A 190 0.13 -12.73 17.07
C THR A 190 -0.56 -12.44 15.74
N LEU A 191 0.12 -11.79 14.79
CA LEU A 191 -0.46 -11.32 13.54
C LEU A 191 -0.54 -12.43 12.49
N ARG A 192 0.50 -13.27 12.37
CA ARG A 192 0.54 -14.38 11.40
C ARG A 192 -0.64 -15.35 11.50
N PRO A 193 -1.02 -15.90 12.68
CA PRO A 193 -2.15 -16.84 12.75
C PRO A 193 -3.47 -16.21 12.33
N ILE A 194 -3.72 -14.95 12.70
CA ILE A 194 -4.93 -14.22 12.35
C ILE A 194 -4.98 -13.96 10.84
N LEU A 195 -3.86 -13.50 10.25
CA LEU A 195 -3.73 -13.32 8.80
C LEU A 195 -3.96 -14.63 8.05
N ASN A 196 -3.31 -15.72 8.48
CA ASN A 196 -3.45 -17.02 7.83
C ASN A 196 -4.88 -17.55 7.92
N ASN A 197 -5.56 -17.39 9.06
CA ASN A 197 -6.95 -17.81 9.18
C ASN A 197 -7.85 -17.04 8.18
N ALA A 198 -7.73 -15.72 8.14
CA ALA A 198 -8.50 -14.88 7.22
C ALA A 198 -8.19 -15.19 5.75
N LEU A 199 -6.92 -15.35 5.40
CA LEU A 199 -6.47 -15.64 4.03
C LEU A 199 -6.89 -17.03 3.55
N ARG A 200 -6.87 -18.05 4.42
CA ARG A 200 -7.37 -19.40 4.09
C ARG A 200 -8.82 -19.35 3.63
N HIS A 201 -9.66 -18.67 4.41
CA HIS A 201 -11.07 -18.51 4.08
C HIS A 201 -11.25 -17.67 2.80
N ALA A 202 -10.59 -16.52 2.71
CA ALA A 202 -10.74 -15.62 1.57
C ALA A 202 -10.22 -16.19 0.24
N LEU A 203 -9.25 -17.09 0.27
CA LEU A 203 -8.62 -17.69 -0.92
C LEU A 203 -9.06 -19.14 -1.18
N GLY A 204 -9.84 -19.75 -0.29
CA GLY A 204 -10.28 -21.14 -0.43
C GLY A 204 -9.12 -22.15 -0.40
N ILE A 205 -8.09 -21.91 0.42
CA ILE A 205 -6.88 -22.75 0.48
C ILE A 205 -6.76 -23.50 1.81
N ALA A 206 -6.24 -24.73 1.75
CA ALA A 206 -6.13 -25.61 2.92
C ALA A 206 -5.19 -25.05 4.00
N ARG A 207 -4.07 -24.45 3.60
CA ARG A 207 -3.02 -23.91 4.49
C ARG A 207 -2.86 -22.41 4.25
N GLY A 208 -2.58 -21.67 5.33
CA GLY A 208 -2.30 -20.24 5.25
C GLY A 208 -1.02 -19.96 4.47
N PRO A 209 -0.97 -18.90 3.64
CA PRO A 209 0.16 -18.65 2.75
C PRO A 209 1.31 -17.89 3.43
N VAL A 210 1.10 -17.33 4.63
CA VAL A 210 2.10 -16.56 5.36
C VAL A 210 2.97 -17.51 6.19
N ALA A 211 4.23 -17.62 5.79
CA ALA A 211 5.24 -18.42 6.46
C ALA A 211 5.74 -17.72 7.72
N HIS A 212 6.07 -16.43 7.61
CA HIS A 212 6.66 -15.66 8.71
C HIS A 212 6.27 -14.18 8.69
N VAL A 213 6.23 -13.57 9.87
CA VAL A 213 6.16 -12.12 10.07
C VAL A 213 7.27 -11.70 11.05
N HIS A 214 8.29 -11.00 10.57
CA HIS A 214 9.48 -10.65 11.36
C HIS A 214 9.69 -9.15 11.39
N PHE A 215 10.31 -8.66 12.47
CA PHE A 215 10.97 -7.38 12.45
C PHE A 215 12.31 -7.49 11.72
N LEU A 216 12.62 -6.47 10.92
CA LEU A 216 13.91 -6.36 10.24
C LEU A 216 14.45 -4.95 10.47
N ASN A 217 15.73 -4.86 10.84
CA ASN A 217 16.38 -3.58 11.01
C ASN A 217 16.55 -2.91 9.64
N SER A 218 15.95 -1.73 9.45
CA SER A 218 16.07 -0.98 8.19
C SER A 218 17.51 -0.71 7.76
N LYS A 219 18.49 -0.68 8.69
CA LYS A 219 19.92 -0.59 8.33
C LYS A 219 20.42 -1.74 7.46
N GLU A 220 19.78 -2.90 7.54
CA GLU A 220 20.18 -4.14 6.87
C GLU A 220 19.45 -4.37 5.54
N SER A 221 18.45 -3.54 5.19
CA SER A 221 17.68 -3.68 3.97
C SER A 221 17.51 -2.37 3.22
N GLN A 222 17.95 -2.34 1.96
CA GLN A 222 17.69 -1.19 1.08
C GLN A 222 16.22 -1.13 0.70
N LEU A 223 15.51 -2.26 0.63
CA LEU A 223 14.07 -2.31 0.38
C LEU A 223 13.27 -1.61 1.49
N LEU A 224 13.62 -1.80 2.77
CA LEU A 224 12.99 -1.03 3.85
C LEU A 224 13.34 0.46 3.77
N GLN A 225 14.61 0.80 3.51
CA GLN A 225 15.01 2.22 3.41
C GLN A 225 14.29 2.95 2.27
N ILE A 226 14.21 2.35 1.07
CA ILE A 226 13.50 2.97 -0.04
C ILE A 226 11.99 3.00 0.21
N ASN A 227 11.41 1.97 0.84
CA ASN A 227 10.01 2.01 1.26
C ASN A 227 9.74 3.20 2.19
N GLY A 228 10.58 3.41 3.21
CA GLY A 228 10.46 4.55 4.14
C GLY A 228 10.66 5.92 3.48
N ILE A 229 11.49 6.02 2.45
CA ILE A 229 11.64 7.25 1.65
C ILE A 229 10.36 7.55 0.87
N ILE A 230 9.84 6.57 0.12
CA ILE A 230 8.62 6.75 -0.69
C ILE A 230 7.44 7.03 0.24
N LEU A 231 7.25 6.24 1.29
CA LEU A 231 6.17 6.41 2.26
C LEU A 231 6.25 7.77 2.98
N GLY A 232 7.44 8.15 3.45
CA GLY A 232 7.64 9.42 4.14
C GLY A 232 7.37 10.64 3.25
N ALA A 233 7.77 10.58 1.98
CA ALA A 233 7.45 11.62 1.00
C ALA A 233 5.93 11.73 0.78
N MET A 234 5.26 10.61 0.56
CA MET A 234 3.82 10.57 0.32
C MET A 234 3.02 11.00 1.56
N ALA A 235 3.44 10.60 2.76
CA ALA A 235 2.86 11.06 4.02
C ALA A 235 3.04 12.57 4.25
N ALA A 236 4.21 13.13 3.90
CA ALA A 236 4.45 14.56 3.97
C ALA A 236 3.59 15.36 2.98
N VAL A 237 3.35 14.81 1.78
CA VAL A 237 2.39 15.40 0.83
C VAL A 237 0.98 15.34 1.39
N ARG A 238 0.54 14.16 1.85
CA ARG A 238 -0.82 13.95 2.38
C ARG A 238 -1.13 14.81 3.60
N ASN A 239 -0.17 15.03 4.48
CA ASN A 239 -0.30 15.89 5.66
C ASN A 239 -0.03 17.39 5.39
N GLY A 240 0.24 17.79 4.14
CA GLY A 240 0.46 19.19 3.79
C GLY A 240 1.79 19.79 4.26
N HIS A 241 2.74 18.98 4.77
CA HIS A 241 4.03 19.48 5.27
C HIS A 241 4.87 20.18 4.20
N HIS A 242 4.67 19.83 2.94
CA HIS A 242 5.32 20.48 1.80
C HIS A 242 4.85 21.92 1.55
N LEU A 243 3.69 22.31 2.10
CA LEU A 243 3.09 23.65 1.99
C LEU A 243 3.43 24.55 3.18
N ALA A 244 4.01 23.99 4.25
CA ALA A 244 4.34 24.75 5.45
C ALA A 244 5.42 25.82 5.17
N ALA A 245 5.33 26.95 5.88
CA ALA A 245 6.39 27.95 5.88
C ALA A 245 7.72 27.32 6.33
N GLY A 246 8.80 27.55 5.58
CA GLY A 246 10.10 26.94 5.87
C GLY A 246 10.23 25.47 5.45
N ALA A 247 9.27 24.90 4.71
CA ALA A 247 9.38 23.55 4.19
C ALA A 247 10.69 23.36 3.37
N SER A 248 11.36 22.24 3.59
CA SER A 248 12.64 21.92 2.92
C SER A 248 12.47 21.84 1.41
N ALA A 249 13.24 22.64 0.67
CA ALA A 249 13.26 22.63 -0.79
C ALA A 249 13.68 21.25 -1.34
N ALA A 250 14.64 20.59 -0.70
CA ALA A 250 15.08 19.24 -1.08
C ALA A 250 13.95 18.21 -0.92
N LYS A 251 13.21 18.25 0.20
CA LYS A 251 12.05 17.37 0.42
C LYS A 251 10.95 17.62 -0.60
N ARG A 252 10.64 18.89 -0.90
CA ARG A 252 9.66 19.23 -1.96
C ARG A 252 10.06 18.65 -3.31
N LYS A 253 11.34 18.79 -3.70
CA LYS A 253 11.83 18.31 -4.98
C LYS A 253 11.75 16.78 -5.11
N VAL A 254 12.18 16.04 -4.08
CA VAL A 254 12.08 14.58 -4.06
C VAL A 254 10.62 14.12 -4.07
N ALA A 255 9.75 14.74 -3.27
CA ALA A 255 8.32 14.41 -3.27
C ALA A 255 7.67 14.67 -4.64
N ALA A 256 7.97 15.82 -5.27
CA ALA A 256 7.48 16.14 -6.62
C ALA A 256 7.98 15.13 -7.66
N ARG A 257 9.24 14.69 -7.56
CA ARG A 257 9.79 13.64 -8.43
C ARG A 257 9.03 12.33 -8.25
N ILE A 258 8.76 11.90 -7.02
CA ILE A 258 7.99 10.68 -6.72
C ILE A 258 6.58 10.76 -7.34
N LEU A 259 5.87 11.86 -7.12
CA LEU A 259 4.52 12.06 -7.69
C LEU A 259 4.54 12.01 -9.22
N THR A 260 5.52 12.67 -9.83
CA THR A 260 5.71 12.68 -11.30
C THR A 260 5.97 11.28 -11.83
N ARG A 261 6.90 10.55 -11.22
CA ARG A 261 7.25 9.17 -11.63
C ARG A 261 6.12 8.18 -11.38
N ALA A 262 5.28 8.42 -10.37
CA ALA A 262 4.08 7.63 -10.08
C ALA A 262 2.90 7.97 -11.01
N GLY A 263 2.97 9.04 -11.80
CA GLY A 263 1.84 9.52 -12.60
C GLY A 263 0.67 10.01 -11.73
N LEU A 264 0.93 10.42 -10.49
CA LEU A 264 -0.08 10.84 -9.53
C LEU A 264 -0.19 12.37 -9.52
N SER A 265 -1.30 12.88 -10.05
CA SER A 265 -1.67 14.30 -9.93
C SER A 265 -2.38 14.62 -8.62
N ASP A 266 -2.97 13.61 -7.97
CA ASP A 266 -3.76 13.75 -6.75
C ASP A 266 -3.61 12.51 -5.86
N ILE A 267 -2.96 12.68 -4.71
CA ILE A 267 -2.70 11.61 -3.73
C ILE A 267 -3.97 11.19 -2.97
N THR A 268 -5.05 11.96 -3.05
CA THR A 268 -6.30 11.68 -2.33
C THR A 268 -7.18 10.66 -3.07
N LYS A 269 -6.87 10.38 -4.34
CA LYS A 269 -7.60 9.41 -5.16
C LYS A 269 -7.01 8.02 -4.98
N ASN A 270 -7.89 7.04 -4.79
CA ASN A 270 -7.50 5.65 -4.78
C ASN A 270 -6.95 5.25 -6.16
N THR A 271 -5.82 4.56 -6.17
CA THR A 271 -5.33 3.88 -7.36
C THR A 271 -6.03 2.53 -7.51
N LEU A 272 -6.22 2.08 -8.75
CA LEU A 272 -6.75 0.73 -9.01
C LEU A 272 -5.77 -0.33 -8.47
N PRO A 273 -6.26 -1.49 -8.00
CA PRO A 273 -5.43 -2.56 -7.45
C PRO A 273 -4.31 -3.04 -8.38
#